data_AF-A0A380MRV6-F1
#
_entry.id   AF-A0A380MRV6-F1
#
_cell.length_a   1.000
_cell.length_b   1.000
_cell.length_c   1.000
_cell.angle_alpha   90.00
_cell.angle_beta   90.00
_cell.angle_gamma   90.00
#
_symmetry.space_group_name_H-M   'P 1'
#
loop_
_entity.id
_entity.type
_entity.pdbx_description
1 polymer ?
#
loop_
_entity_poly.entity_id
_entity_poly.type
_entity_poly.pdbx_seq_one_letter_code
_entity_poly.pdbx_strand_id
1 'polypeptide(L)'
;MENITPDHIRQAIADFLQGQYLKKSEKEQKQLEKAREANDAVKIAELTESLRPLQEKYQADNWLKEAERMARQLNFGTHTSKGIHSDAKGDNIIFTEQPTHDYIGTHSLSSTLLDANGNAAALPLAAFFEQPITENCTMRDAILAQLDALQDCFGSDPTLSAHYQATFYQCLSALPQQPSTHERNKQILWPIDADNDCYHTLVPLYPSVLAHAFYQNINERRWSETAKTARENRKTPTKPQYRYQDLLELATTQLGGTKPQNISLLNSRQGGRHYLLPSLPPVFTSDSIRLPQSAESLFKTNLYQYQMQDSLRELTNIITQTTFNGKTVNNKALRDSRDAVLDTMIDTTFLLALALQAQTAGWSKNHKPLKKEQKFWLDPYRDDEKFLKQRQQIDWQNLIAEQFATWLNNALEKRLQKRKEHIKGDLGLPEKRHWQTAFLNALKDFAE
;
A
#
# COMPACT_ATOMS: atom_id res chain seq x y z
N MET A 1 0.54 -19.32 27.64
CA MET A 1 1.14 -18.05 28.08
C MET A 1 2.22 -18.44 29.07
N GLU A 2 3.44 -17.92 28.93
CA GLU A 2 4.48 -18.10 29.95
C GLU A 2 3.92 -17.68 31.32
N ASN A 3 4.28 -18.39 32.40
CA ASN A 3 3.89 -17.99 33.75
C ASN A 3 4.68 -16.72 34.12
N ILE A 4 4.11 -15.56 33.81
CA ILE A 4 4.64 -14.26 34.23
C ILE A 4 4.40 -14.12 35.74
N THR A 5 5.47 -13.89 36.49
CA THR A 5 5.42 -13.69 37.95
C THR A 5 5.54 -12.20 38.28
N PRO A 6 5.12 -11.77 39.48
CA PRO A 6 5.35 -10.42 39.97
C PRO A 6 6.83 -10.00 39.93
N ASP A 7 7.75 -10.94 40.17
CA ASP A 7 9.20 -10.68 40.16
C ASP A 7 9.70 -10.30 38.76
N HIS A 8 9.21 -10.96 37.71
CA HIS A 8 9.54 -10.58 36.33
C HIS A 8 9.10 -9.13 36.03
N ILE A 9 7.92 -8.74 36.52
CA ILE A 9 7.39 -7.39 36.31
C ILE A 9 8.20 -6.36 37.10
N ARG A 10 8.51 -6.62 38.38
CA ARG A 10 9.37 -5.75 39.20
C ARG A 10 10.76 -5.59 38.58
N GLN A 11 11.33 -6.68 38.06
CA GLN A 11 12.61 -6.64 37.37
C GLN A 11 12.53 -5.79 36.09
N ALA A 12 11.49 -5.96 35.27
CA ALA A 12 11.31 -5.15 34.07
C ALA A 12 11.17 -3.65 34.38
N ILE A 13 10.46 -3.29 35.46
CA ILE A 13 10.39 -1.91 35.96
C ILE A 13 11.77 -1.41 36.38
N ALA A 14 12.50 -2.18 37.18
CA ALA A 14 13.84 -1.83 37.64
C ALA A 14 14.82 -1.64 36.47
N ASP A 15 14.82 -2.55 35.50
CA ASP A 15 15.65 -2.51 34.29
C ASP A 15 15.35 -1.28 33.45
N PHE A 16 14.07 -0.94 33.28
CA PHE A 16 13.66 0.27 32.57
C PHE A 16 14.19 1.52 33.26
N LEU A 17 13.99 1.64 34.58
CA LEU A 17 14.41 2.80 35.36
C LEU A 17 15.93 2.94 35.38
N GLN A 18 16.65 1.85 35.61
CA GLN A 18 18.11 1.82 35.55
C GLN A 18 18.61 2.20 34.16
N GLY A 19 18.01 1.65 33.10
CA GLY A 19 18.35 2.00 31.72
C GLY A 19 18.14 3.47 31.40
N GLN A 20 17.06 4.08 31.88
CA GLN A 20 16.80 5.51 31.70
C GLN A 20 17.77 6.39 32.51
N TYR A 21 18.09 5.99 33.73
CA TYR A 21 19.10 6.65 34.56
C TYR A 21 20.45 6.64 33.85
N LEU A 22 20.95 5.45 33.47
CA LEU A 22 22.24 5.28 32.80
C LEU A 22 22.36 6.12 31.52
N LYS A 23 21.31 6.11 30.67
CA LYS A 23 21.29 6.92 29.43
C LYS A 23 21.38 8.43 29.70
N LYS A 24 20.78 8.91 30.78
CA LYS A 24 20.79 10.35 31.12
C LYS A 24 21.98 10.78 31.95
N SER A 25 22.64 9.84 32.64
CA SER A 25 23.84 10.09 33.45
C SER A 25 25.14 9.70 32.74
N GLU A 26 25.11 9.23 31.50
CA GLU A 26 26.27 8.61 30.83
C GLU A 26 27.52 9.49 30.85
N LYS A 27 27.35 10.79 30.61
CA LYS A 27 28.45 11.75 30.57
C LYS A 27 29.05 11.97 31.95
N GLU A 28 28.20 12.21 32.95
CA GLU A 28 28.59 12.42 34.34
C GLU A 28 29.21 11.16 34.95
N GLN A 29 28.71 9.97 34.60
CA GLN A 29 29.30 8.69 35.02
C GLN A 29 30.68 8.46 34.43
N LYS A 30 30.87 8.71 33.13
CA LYS A 30 32.21 8.64 32.50
C LYS A 30 33.19 9.63 33.12
N GLN A 31 32.72 10.81 33.52
CA GLN A 31 33.54 11.79 34.24
C GLN A 31 33.87 11.32 35.65
N LEU A 32 32.93 10.66 36.33
CA LEU A 32 33.10 10.14 37.68
C LEU A 32 34.05 8.94 37.71
N GLU A 33 34.02 8.05 36.71
CA GLU A 33 35.01 6.97 36.55
C GLU A 33 36.42 7.54 36.36
N LYS A 34 36.59 8.51 35.46
CA LYS A 34 37.89 9.20 35.27
C LYS A 34 38.37 9.93 36.52
N ALA A 35 37.46 10.52 37.29
CA ALA A 35 37.80 11.19 38.55
C ALA A 35 38.23 10.17 39.62
N ARG A 36 37.62 8.97 39.65
CA ARG A 36 38.04 7.85 40.50
C ARG A 36 39.43 7.32 40.11
N GLU A 37 39.70 7.17 38.82
CA GLU A 37 41.02 6.78 38.32
C GLU A 37 42.11 7.81 38.64
N ALA A 38 41.76 9.10 38.60
CA ALA A 38 42.66 10.20 38.95
C ALA A 38 42.77 10.47 40.46
N ASN A 39 42.02 9.73 41.30
CA ASN A 39 41.94 9.91 42.76
C ASN A 39 41.56 11.36 43.19
N ASP A 40 40.76 12.05 42.38
CA ASP A 40 40.32 13.42 42.62
C ASP A 40 39.06 13.44 43.51
N ALA A 41 39.29 13.49 44.82
CA ALA A 41 38.21 13.43 45.82
C ALA A 41 37.19 14.57 45.70
N VAL A 42 37.61 15.76 45.25
CA VAL A 42 36.72 16.92 45.10
C VAL A 42 35.76 16.68 43.95
N LYS A 43 36.29 16.26 42.79
CA LYS A 43 35.49 16.02 41.60
C LYS A 43 34.56 14.81 41.72
N ILE A 44 34.96 13.80 42.49
CA ILE A 44 34.09 12.66 42.84
C ILE A 44 32.89 13.14 43.67
N ALA A 45 33.12 13.98 44.68
CA ALA A 45 32.04 14.50 45.54
C ALA A 45 31.05 15.37 44.74
N GLU A 46 31.55 16.29 43.92
CA GLU A 46 30.73 17.16 43.06
C GLU A 46 29.87 16.35 42.08
N LEU A 47 30.46 15.38 41.37
CA LEU A 47 29.72 14.55 40.41
C LEU A 47 28.72 13.63 41.10
N THR A 48 29.04 13.11 42.29
CA THR A 48 28.10 12.30 43.07
C THR A 48 26.91 13.13 43.54
N GLU A 49 27.13 14.37 43.98
CA GLU A 49 26.06 15.29 44.36
C GLU A 49 25.21 15.71 43.15
N SER A 50 25.84 15.97 41.99
CA SER A 50 25.12 16.26 40.74
C SER A 50 24.26 15.09 40.25
N LEU A 51 24.65 13.84 40.53
CA LEU A 51 23.89 12.65 40.14
C LEU A 51 22.74 12.32 41.10
N ARG A 52 22.82 12.73 42.37
CA ARG A 52 21.79 12.49 43.39
C ARG A 52 20.36 12.88 42.94
N PRO A 53 20.08 14.09 42.42
CA PRO A 53 18.73 14.45 42.00
C PRO A 53 18.23 13.59 40.82
N LEU A 54 19.14 13.13 39.94
CA LEU A 54 18.80 12.24 38.84
C LEU A 54 18.50 10.83 39.34
N GLN A 55 19.24 10.34 40.33
CA GLN A 55 18.95 9.07 41.00
C GLN A 55 17.58 9.11 41.67
N GLU A 56 17.29 10.15 42.46
CA GLU A 56 15.99 10.34 43.13
C GLU A 56 14.84 10.36 42.12
N LYS A 57 15.02 11.05 40.98
CA LYS A 57 14.02 11.12 39.91
C LYS A 57 13.67 9.75 39.30
N TYR A 58 14.63 8.83 39.25
CA TYR A 58 14.46 7.50 38.67
C TYR A 58 14.24 6.39 39.70
N GLN A 59 14.08 6.75 40.98
CA GLN A 59 13.53 5.81 41.96
C GLN A 59 12.08 5.46 41.60
N ALA A 60 11.69 4.21 41.86
CA ALA A 60 10.39 3.67 41.44
C ALA A 60 9.20 4.53 41.90
N ASP A 61 9.14 4.90 43.18
CA ASP A 61 8.02 5.66 43.75
C ASP A 61 7.87 7.05 43.11
N ASN A 62 8.99 7.76 42.93
CA ASN A 62 9.00 9.09 42.32
C ASN A 62 8.65 9.03 40.83
N TRP A 63 9.20 8.04 40.12
CA TRP A 63 8.95 7.89 38.70
C TRP A 63 7.52 7.47 38.41
N LEU A 64 6.93 6.58 39.22
CA LEU A 64 5.54 6.12 39.05
C LEU A 64 4.52 7.24 39.32
N LYS A 65 4.80 8.11 40.29
CA LYS A 65 4.02 9.34 40.48
C LYS A 65 4.04 10.25 39.25
N GLU A 66 5.22 10.43 38.64
CA GLU A 66 5.32 11.15 37.37
C GLU A 66 4.68 10.40 36.20
N ALA A 67 4.72 9.07 36.21
CA ALA A 67 4.08 8.22 35.21
C ALA A 67 2.55 8.40 35.21
N GLU A 68 1.93 8.48 36.38
CA GLU A 68 0.50 8.82 36.50
C GLU A 68 0.20 10.18 35.84
N ARG A 69 1.03 11.19 36.09
CA ARG A 69 0.89 12.51 35.45
C ARG A 69 1.06 12.45 33.93
N MET A 70 2.00 11.64 33.45
CA MET A 70 2.24 11.41 32.02
C MET A 70 1.07 10.68 31.36
N ALA A 71 0.41 9.76 32.06
CA ALA A 71 -0.73 8.99 31.55
C ALA A 71 -1.91 9.91 31.17
N ARG A 72 -2.12 11.00 31.92
CA ARG A 72 -3.15 12.01 31.61
C ARG A 72 -2.81 12.91 30.42
N GLN A 73 -1.58 12.86 29.91
CA GLN A 73 -1.09 13.71 28.81
C GLN A 73 -0.92 12.95 27.49
N LEU A 74 -1.09 11.62 27.50
CA LEU A 74 -0.98 10.76 26.34
C LEU A 74 -2.34 10.14 26.01
N ASN A 75 -2.65 10.12 24.72
CA ASN A 75 -3.77 9.38 24.17
C ASN A 75 -3.23 8.29 23.27
N PHE A 76 -3.56 7.04 23.57
CA PHE A 76 -3.19 5.88 22.77
C PHE A 76 -4.28 5.54 21.75
N GLY A 77 -3.93 4.86 20.67
CA GLY A 77 -4.91 4.36 19.72
C GLY A 77 -4.30 3.73 18.48
N THR A 78 -5.13 2.97 17.78
CA THR A 78 -4.80 2.43 16.44
C THR A 78 -5.12 3.46 15.34
N HIS A 79 -6.17 4.25 15.57
CA HIS A 79 -6.61 5.33 14.70
C HIS A 79 -6.55 6.65 15.47
N THR A 80 -6.01 7.69 14.85
CA THR A 80 -5.72 8.96 15.53
C THR A 80 -6.42 10.14 14.87
N SER A 81 -6.90 11.08 15.68
CA SER A 81 -7.48 12.34 15.18
C SER A 81 -6.40 13.25 14.59
N LYS A 82 -5.23 13.33 15.23
CA LYS A 82 -4.11 14.18 14.78
C LYS A 82 -3.53 13.80 13.42
N GLY A 83 -3.72 12.56 12.96
CA GLY A 83 -3.30 12.16 11.63
C GLY A 83 -4.09 12.84 10.51
N ILE A 84 -5.31 13.33 10.79
CA ILE A 84 -6.11 14.12 9.84
C ILE A 84 -5.64 15.58 9.80
N HIS A 85 -5.43 16.18 10.97
CA HIS A 85 -4.89 17.52 11.11
C HIS A 85 -4.05 17.62 12.38
N SER A 86 -2.84 18.19 12.31
CA SER A 86 -1.86 18.22 13.43
C SER A 86 -2.40 18.79 14.75
N ASP A 87 -3.23 19.82 14.63
CA ASP A 87 -3.85 20.51 15.76
C ASP A 87 -5.20 19.94 16.19
N ALA A 88 -5.66 18.84 15.58
CA ALA A 88 -6.90 18.21 15.99
C ALA A 88 -6.77 17.64 17.41
N LYS A 89 -7.79 17.88 18.23
CA LYS A 89 -7.86 17.44 19.64
C LYS A 89 -9.02 16.46 19.87
N GLY A 90 -9.39 15.71 18.83
CA GLY A 90 -10.39 14.65 18.96
C GLY A 90 -9.77 13.40 19.59
N ASP A 91 -10.64 12.46 19.94
CA ASP A 91 -10.21 11.21 20.55
C ASP A 91 -9.46 10.30 19.55
N ASN A 92 -8.58 9.48 20.09
CA ASN A 92 -8.00 8.35 19.40
C ASN A 92 -8.80 7.09 19.78
N ILE A 93 -8.88 6.12 18.88
CA ILE A 93 -9.63 4.88 19.13
C ILE A 93 -8.77 3.64 18.88
N ILE A 94 -9.08 2.57 19.60
CA ILE A 94 -8.59 1.23 19.31
C ILE A 94 -9.69 0.49 18.57
N PHE A 95 -9.37 -0.02 17.38
CA PHE A 95 -10.28 -0.77 16.54
C PHE A 95 -9.77 -2.19 16.36
N THR A 96 -10.57 -3.17 16.79
CA THR A 96 -10.22 -4.59 16.86
C THR A 96 -11.38 -5.50 16.46
N GLU A 97 -12.24 -5.05 15.54
CA GLU A 97 -13.36 -5.88 15.06
C GLU A 97 -12.91 -6.94 14.04
N GLN A 98 -13.62 -8.07 14.04
CA GLN A 98 -13.42 -9.16 13.08
C GLN A 98 -14.10 -8.82 11.75
N PRO A 99 -13.46 -9.09 10.60
CA PRO A 99 -14.05 -8.78 9.30
C PRO A 99 -15.37 -9.52 9.06
N THR A 100 -16.35 -8.79 8.55
CA THR A 100 -17.59 -9.34 7.98
C THR A 100 -17.57 -9.33 6.44
N HIS A 101 -16.43 -8.96 5.84
CA HIS A 101 -16.29 -8.70 4.41
C HIS A 101 -14.87 -8.98 3.89
N ASP A 102 -14.73 -9.07 2.56
CA ASP A 102 -13.46 -9.37 1.88
C ASP A 102 -12.51 -8.17 1.71
N TYR A 103 -12.90 -6.96 2.15
CA TYR A 103 -12.04 -5.78 2.09
C TYR A 103 -10.89 -5.82 3.11
N ILE A 104 -9.75 -5.25 2.71
CA ILE A 104 -8.54 -5.14 3.54
C ILE A 104 -8.56 -3.81 4.31
N GLY A 105 -8.23 -3.87 5.59
CA GLY A 105 -8.15 -2.71 6.48
C GLY A 105 -7.32 -3.00 7.72
N THR A 106 -7.45 -2.17 8.75
CA THR A 106 -6.72 -2.34 10.03
C THR A 106 -7.03 -3.69 10.68
N HIS A 107 -8.25 -4.21 10.52
CA HIS A 107 -8.67 -5.53 10.99
C HIS A 107 -7.89 -6.70 10.37
N SER A 108 -7.26 -6.50 9.20
CA SER A 108 -6.45 -7.53 8.53
C SER A 108 -5.05 -7.67 9.14
N LEU A 109 -4.68 -6.83 10.10
CA LEU A 109 -3.38 -6.86 10.75
C LEU A 109 -3.41 -7.64 12.06
N SER A 110 -2.57 -8.67 12.17
CA SER A 110 -2.24 -9.31 13.44
C SER A 110 -1.21 -8.47 14.20
N SER A 111 -1.61 -7.30 14.67
CA SER A 111 -0.73 -6.39 15.41
C SER A 111 -1.38 -5.88 16.70
N THR A 112 -0.62 -5.90 17.79
CA THR A 112 -1.00 -5.29 19.07
C THR A 112 -0.42 -3.87 19.23
N LEU A 113 0.24 -3.35 18.19
CA LEU A 113 0.87 -2.02 18.25
C LEU A 113 -0.17 -0.94 18.51
N LEU A 114 0.19 -0.01 19.40
CA LEU A 114 -0.56 1.21 19.64
C LEU A 114 0.29 2.41 19.26
N ASP A 115 -0.33 3.39 18.61
CA ASP A 115 0.25 4.70 18.46
C ASP A 115 -0.10 5.57 19.65
N ALA A 116 0.73 6.58 19.93
CA ALA A 116 0.53 7.50 21.02
C ALA A 116 0.72 8.93 20.53
N ASN A 117 -0.18 9.83 20.90
CA ASN A 117 0.00 11.25 20.71
C ASN A 117 -0.26 12.01 22.02
N GLY A 118 0.31 13.20 22.14
CA GLY A 118 0.24 13.97 23.38
C GLY A 118 1.45 14.87 23.57
N ASN A 119 1.74 15.20 24.83
CA ASN A 119 2.91 15.99 25.17
C ASN A 119 4.20 15.17 24.97
N ALA A 120 5.19 15.72 24.27
CA ALA A 120 6.48 15.07 24.06
C ALA A 120 7.19 14.73 25.39
N ALA A 121 6.98 15.54 26.43
CA ALA A 121 7.53 15.26 27.77
C ALA A 121 6.96 13.99 28.42
N ALA A 122 5.81 13.50 27.95
CA ALA A 122 5.15 12.30 28.45
C ALA A 122 5.51 11.02 27.67
N LEU A 123 6.20 11.14 26.52
CA LEU A 123 6.67 9.99 25.72
C LEU A 123 7.52 8.95 26.48
N PRO A 124 8.26 9.28 27.56
CA PRO A 124 8.91 8.26 28.38
C PRO A 124 7.94 7.19 28.92
N LEU A 125 6.67 7.53 29.13
CA LEU A 125 5.65 6.55 29.54
C LEU A 125 5.31 5.56 28.41
N ALA A 126 5.23 6.03 27.16
CA ALA A 126 5.03 5.12 26.03
C ALA A 126 6.21 4.15 25.89
N ALA A 127 7.44 4.62 26.13
CA ALA A 127 8.62 3.75 26.16
C ALA A 127 8.58 2.72 27.32
N PHE A 128 8.02 3.10 28.47
CA PHE A 128 7.81 2.18 29.60
C PHE A 128 6.82 1.07 29.26
N PHE A 129 5.72 1.39 28.60
CA PHE A 129 4.75 0.38 28.16
C PHE A 129 5.33 -0.61 27.13
N GLU A 130 6.29 -0.18 26.32
CA GLU A 130 6.99 -1.05 25.37
C GLU A 130 8.16 -1.83 26.00
N GLN A 131 8.40 -1.72 27.32
CA GLN A 131 9.43 -2.49 28.00
C GLN A 131 9.06 -4.00 27.99
N PRO A 132 9.96 -4.89 27.52
CA PRO A 132 9.72 -6.32 27.57
C PRO A 132 9.75 -6.84 29.01
N ILE A 133 8.79 -7.70 29.35
CA ILE A 133 8.79 -8.51 30.58
C ILE A 133 9.37 -9.90 30.25
N THR A 134 8.95 -10.48 29.13
CA THR A 134 9.52 -11.70 28.53
C THR A 134 9.73 -11.48 27.03
N GLU A 135 10.21 -12.49 26.29
CA GLU A 135 10.43 -12.39 24.84
C GLU A 135 9.13 -12.08 24.06
N ASN A 136 7.97 -12.49 24.58
CA ASN A 136 6.69 -12.40 23.89
C ASN A 136 5.65 -11.52 24.61
N CYS A 137 6.03 -10.84 25.70
CA CYS A 137 5.11 -10.03 26.49
C CYS A 137 5.76 -8.71 26.92
N THR A 138 5.11 -7.60 26.58
CA THR A 138 5.49 -6.25 27.03
C THR A 138 4.69 -5.80 28.23
N MET A 139 5.16 -4.77 28.93
CA MET A 139 4.41 -4.12 30.03
C MET A 139 3.00 -3.70 29.58
N ARG A 140 2.86 -3.19 28.35
CA ARG A 140 1.59 -2.85 27.71
C ARG A 140 0.65 -4.05 27.62
N ASP A 141 1.15 -5.18 27.12
CA ASP A 141 0.35 -6.39 26.94
C ASP A 141 -0.10 -6.96 28.29
N ALA A 142 0.78 -6.97 29.29
CA ALA A 142 0.45 -7.38 30.66
C ALA A 142 -0.66 -6.52 31.27
N ILE A 143 -0.55 -5.18 31.15
CA ILE A 143 -1.54 -4.23 31.70
C ILE A 143 -2.89 -4.41 30.99
N LEU A 144 -2.91 -4.47 29.66
CA LEU A 144 -4.14 -4.65 28.89
C LEU A 144 -4.83 -6.00 29.17
N ALA A 145 -4.05 -7.06 29.38
CA ALA A 145 -4.55 -8.38 29.78
C ALA A 145 -4.98 -8.45 31.25
N GLN A 146 -4.71 -7.41 32.05
CA GLN A 146 -4.98 -7.36 33.49
C GLN A 146 -4.47 -8.59 34.23
N LEU A 147 -3.21 -8.99 33.96
CA LEU A 147 -2.61 -10.16 34.60
C LEU A 147 -2.58 -10.01 36.13
N ASP A 148 -2.96 -11.07 36.85
CA ASP A 148 -2.92 -11.11 38.33
C ASP A 148 -1.52 -10.80 38.88
N ALA A 149 -0.48 -11.14 38.12
CA ALA A 149 0.91 -10.89 38.48
C ALA A 149 1.27 -9.39 38.61
N LEU A 150 0.42 -8.47 38.16
CA LEU A 150 0.62 -7.02 38.31
C LEU A 150 0.31 -6.51 39.73
N GLN A 151 -0.38 -7.31 40.55
CA GLN A 151 -0.72 -6.92 41.92
C GLN A 151 0.55 -6.58 42.71
N ASP A 152 0.51 -5.45 43.40
CA ASP A 152 1.61 -4.93 44.25
C ASP A 152 2.96 -4.69 43.52
N CYS A 153 2.97 -4.61 42.18
CA CYS A 153 4.18 -4.34 41.40
C CYS A 153 4.47 -2.84 41.19
N PHE A 154 3.46 -1.96 41.29
CA PHE A 154 3.59 -0.52 41.05
C PHE A 154 3.73 0.31 42.34
N GLY A 155 3.98 -0.33 43.47
CA GLY A 155 4.23 0.38 44.72
C GLY A 155 4.21 -0.55 45.93
N SER A 156 4.80 -0.08 47.02
CA SER A 156 4.80 -0.79 48.30
C SER A 156 3.43 -0.75 49.00
N ASP A 157 2.61 0.25 48.69
CA ASP A 157 1.22 0.37 49.14
C ASP A 157 0.28 -0.29 48.11
N PRO A 158 -0.44 -1.36 48.47
CA PRO A 158 -1.37 -2.05 47.58
C PRO A 158 -2.43 -1.13 46.98
N THR A 159 -2.91 -0.15 47.75
CA THR A 159 -3.96 0.77 47.27
C THR A 159 -3.44 1.70 46.18
N LEU A 160 -2.21 2.19 46.35
CA LEU A 160 -1.53 3.04 45.37
C LEU A 160 -1.15 2.24 44.12
N SER A 161 -0.68 1.00 44.29
CA SER A 161 -0.36 0.10 43.18
C SER A 161 -1.59 -0.17 42.30
N ALA A 162 -2.73 -0.46 42.93
CA ALA A 162 -4.00 -0.66 42.23
C ALA A 162 -4.47 0.61 41.48
N HIS A 163 -4.29 1.79 42.08
CA HIS A 163 -4.61 3.07 41.45
C HIS A 163 -3.76 3.33 40.19
N TYR A 164 -2.45 3.09 40.25
CA TYR A 164 -1.58 3.23 39.09
C TYR A 164 -1.93 2.22 37.99
N GLN A 165 -2.17 0.95 38.35
CA GLN A 165 -2.60 -0.07 37.40
C GLN A 165 -3.90 0.34 36.67
N ALA A 166 -4.90 0.80 37.41
CA ALA A 166 -6.17 1.27 36.84
C ALA A 166 -5.96 2.47 35.91
N THR A 167 -5.10 3.42 36.30
CA THR A 167 -4.78 4.61 35.48
C THR A 167 -4.08 4.23 34.18
N PHE A 168 -3.10 3.32 34.23
CA PHE A 168 -2.38 2.85 33.04
C PHE A 168 -3.28 2.03 32.12
N TYR A 169 -4.15 1.18 32.69
CA TYR A 169 -5.15 0.44 31.93
C TYR A 169 -6.11 1.39 31.18
N GLN A 170 -6.66 2.40 31.88
CA GLN A 170 -7.53 3.40 31.24
C GLN A 170 -6.82 4.13 30.10
N CYS A 171 -5.58 4.57 30.32
CA CYS A 171 -4.76 5.25 29.31
C CYS A 171 -4.52 4.38 28.06
N LEU A 172 -4.23 3.09 28.24
CA LEU A 172 -3.94 2.15 27.16
C LEU A 172 -5.18 1.62 26.44
N SER A 173 -6.30 1.47 27.15
CA SER A 173 -7.55 0.95 26.57
C SER A 173 -8.20 1.90 25.57
N ALA A 174 -7.87 3.20 25.62
CA ALA A 174 -8.39 4.24 24.74
C ALA A 174 -9.93 4.17 24.55
N LEU A 175 -10.65 3.89 25.64
CA LEU A 175 -12.12 3.87 25.69
C LEU A 175 -12.61 5.22 26.24
N PRO A 176 -12.93 6.20 25.37
CA PRO A 176 -13.48 7.46 25.84
C PRO A 176 -14.87 7.23 26.44
N GLN A 177 -15.09 7.69 27.68
CA GLN A 177 -16.42 7.64 28.31
C GLN A 177 -17.43 8.52 27.55
N GLN A 178 -16.95 9.61 26.95
CA GLN A 178 -17.72 10.49 26.07
C GLN A 178 -16.90 10.75 24.81
N PRO A 179 -17.15 10.02 23.71
CA PRO A 179 -16.44 10.22 22.46
C PRO A 179 -16.60 11.65 21.94
N SER A 180 -15.48 12.25 21.55
CA SER A 180 -15.39 13.62 21.08
C SER A 180 -14.54 13.71 19.81
N THR A 181 -14.95 14.61 18.90
CA THR A 181 -14.21 14.94 17.68
C THR A 181 -13.83 16.41 17.67
N HIS A 182 -13.01 16.82 16.70
CA HIS A 182 -12.57 18.20 16.52
C HIS A 182 -13.12 18.79 15.23
N GLU A 183 -13.35 20.09 15.18
CA GLU A 183 -13.82 20.82 13.97
C GLU A 183 -12.91 20.61 12.74
N ARG A 184 -11.63 20.29 12.97
CA ARG A 184 -10.61 20.05 11.92
C ARG A 184 -10.55 18.60 11.45
N ASN A 185 -11.21 17.67 12.14
CA ASN A 185 -11.41 16.33 11.61
C ASN A 185 -12.41 16.39 10.46
N LYS A 186 -12.32 15.43 9.54
CA LYS A 186 -13.32 15.28 8.49
C LYS A 186 -14.60 14.72 9.10
N GLN A 187 -15.74 15.29 8.72
CA GLN A 187 -17.06 14.85 9.10
C GLN A 187 -17.86 14.67 7.81
N ILE A 188 -18.37 13.46 7.59
CA ILE A 188 -19.01 13.05 6.33
C ILE A 188 -20.42 12.57 6.67
N LEU A 189 -21.43 13.15 6.03
CA LEU A 189 -22.81 12.66 6.15
C LEU A 189 -22.99 11.43 5.26
N TRP A 190 -23.47 10.34 5.85
CA TRP A 190 -23.76 9.09 5.17
C TRP A 190 -25.27 8.82 5.21
N PRO A 191 -25.96 8.79 4.06
CA PRO A 191 -27.40 8.60 4.02
C PRO A 191 -27.76 7.18 4.46
N ILE A 192 -28.71 7.09 5.38
CA ILE A 192 -29.39 5.83 5.74
C ILE A 192 -30.71 5.77 4.98
N ASP A 193 -31.42 6.89 4.99
CA ASP A 193 -32.66 7.11 4.25
C ASP A 193 -32.65 8.58 3.80
N ALA A 194 -32.33 8.78 2.52
CA ALA A 194 -32.19 10.11 1.95
C ALA A 194 -33.54 10.81 1.78
N ASP A 195 -34.65 10.07 1.68
CA ASP A 195 -35.98 10.65 1.48
C ASP A 195 -36.54 11.25 2.77
N ASN A 196 -36.07 10.75 3.93
CA ASN A 196 -36.45 11.22 5.26
C ASN A 196 -35.36 12.04 5.96
N ASP A 197 -34.37 12.57 5.22
CA ASP A 197 -33.24 13.33 5.76
C ASP A 197 -32.49 12.61 6.91
N CYS A 198 -32.41 11.28 6.86
CA CYS A 198 -31.77 10.46 7.89
C CYS A 198 -30.33 10.12 7.52
N TYR A 199 -29.38 10.67 8.28
CA TYR A 199 -27.94 10.50 8.05
C TYR A 199 -27.19 10.05 9.30
N HIS A 200 -26.17 9.23 9.10
CA HIS A 200 -25.08 9.06 10.07
C HIS A 200 -23.95 10.05 9.75
N THR A 201 -23.40 10.70 10.78
CA THR A 201 -22.17 11.48 10.64
C THR A 201 -20.97 10.58 10.89
N LEU A 202 -20.23 10.24 9.83
CA LEU A 202 -19.01 9.49 9.89
C LEU A 202 -17.82 10.43 10.15
N VAL A 203 -17.00 10.09 11.14
CA VAL A 203 -15.75 10.80 11.46
C VAL A 203 -14.58 9.84 11.19
N PRO A 204 -14.04 9.81 9.96
CA PRO A 204 -12.90 8.96 9.67
C PRO A 204 -11.66 9.47 10.42
N LEU A 205 -11.09 8.59 11.24
CA LEU A 205 -9.80 8.82 11.92
C LEU A 205 -8.66 8.25 11.09
N TYR A 206 -7.46 8.79 11.27
CA TYR A 206 -6.29 8.35 10.50
C TYR A 206 -5.80 6.98 11.00
N PRO A 207 -5.73 5.93 10.15
CA PRO A 207 -5.37 4.57 10.57
C PRO A 207 -3.85 4.44 10.74
N SER A 208 -3.32 5.01 11.82
CA SER A 208 -1.87 5.17 12.03
C SER A 208 -1.12 3.84 12.08
N VAL A 209 -1.66 2.84 12.78
CA VAL A 209 -1.04 1.52 12.88
C VAL A 209 -0.99 0.80 11.53
N LEU A 210 -2.06 0.90 10.73
CA LEU A 210 -2.09 0.35 9.38
C LEU A 210 -1.09 1.05 8.46
N ALA A 211 -1.04 2.38 8.50
CA ALA A 211 -0.08 3.17 7.73
C ALA A 211 1.36 2.83 8.12
N HIS A 212 1.63 2.63 9.41
CA HIS A 212 2.94 2.21 9.91
C HIS A 212 3.32 0.81 9.42
N ALA A 213 2.41 -0.17 9.57
CA ALA A 213 2.64 -1.54 9.10
C ALA A 213 2.91 -1.58 7.59
N PHE A 214 2.13 -0.82 6.80
CA PHE A 214 2.33 -0.69 5.37
C PHE A 214 3.69 -0.05 5.02
N TYR A 215 4.07 1.01 5.73
CA TYR A 215 5.38 1.66 5.58
C TYR A 215 6.53 0.70 5.84
N GLN A 216 6.50 -0.04 6.96
CA GLN A 216 7.53 -1.01 7.30
C GLN A 216 7.64 -2.12 6.25
N ASN A 217 6.49 -2.64 5.79
CA ASN A 217 6.48 -3.73 4.84
C ASN A 217 7.04 -3.33 3.47
N ILE A 218 6.71 -2.12 2.97
CA ILE A 218 7.35 -1.60 1.74
C ILE A 218 8.86 -1.46 1.91
N ASN A 219 9.30 -0.93 3.06
CA ASN A 219 10.70 -0.68 3.31
C ASN A 219 11.50 -1.96 3.43
N GLU A 220 10.95 -2.97 4.12
CA GLU A 220 11.53 -4.30 4.20
C GLU A 220 11.67 -4.91 2.80
N ARG A 221 10.61 -4.88 1.97
CA ARG A 221 10.66 -5.40 0.60
C ARG A 221 11.65 -4.66 -0.31
N ARG A 222 11.83 -3.35 -0.12
CA ARG A 222 12.74 -2.53 -0.93
C ARG A 222 14.18 -2.55 -0.45
N TRP A 223 14.43 -2.63 0.85
CA TRP A 223 15.75 -2.38 1.44
C TRP A 223 16.24 -3.49 2.34
N SER A 224 15.57 -4.64 2.38
CA SER A 224 16.17 -5.85 2.95
C SER A 224 17.46 -6.19 2.23
N GLU A 225 18.38 -6.81 2.96
CA GLU A 225 19.63 -7.31 2.38
C GLU A 225 19.37 -8.30 1.23
N THR A 226 18.34 -9.13 1.36
CA THR A 226 17.92 -10.06 0.29
C THR A 226 17.48 -9.33 -0.98
N ALA A 227 16.69 -8.26 -0.87
CA ALA A 227 16.25 -7.48 -2.02
C ALA A 227 17.40 -6.69 -2.66
N LYS A 228 18.32 -6.13 -1.85
CA LYS A 228 19.54 -5.48 -2.33
C LYS A 228 20.41 -6.45 -3.13
N THR A 229 20.72 -7.62 -2.55
CA THR A 229 21.52 -8.65 -3.24
C THR A 229 20.85 -9.13 -4.53
N ALA A 230 19.53 -9.33 -4.53
CA ALA A 230 18.80 -9.75 -5.74
C ALA A 230 18.88 -8.69 -6.87
N ARG A 231 18.76 -7.40 -6.53
CA ARG A 231 18.91 -6.29 -7.48
C ARG A 231 20.34 -6.15 -7.99
N GLU A 232 21.34 -6.36 -7.14
CA GLU A 232 22.75 -6.37 -7.54
C GLU A 232 23.07 -7.55 -8.47
N ASN A 233 22.56 -8.74 -8.16
CA ASN A 233 22.74 -9.92 -8.99
C ASN A 233 22.13 -9.75 -10.38
N ARG A 234 21.02 -9.00 -10.53
CA ARG A 234 20.48 -8.66 -11.86
C ARG A 234 21.45 -7.90 -12.75
N LYS A 235 22.44 -7.18 -12.19
CA LYS A 235 23.46 -6.47 -12.97
C LYS A 235 24.57 -7.41 -13.46
N THR A 236 24.68 -8.62 -12.92
CA THR A 236 25.75 -9.58 -13.21
C THR A 236 25.17 -10.94 -13.61
N PRO A 237 25.15 -11.29 -14.92
CA PRO A 237 24.49 -12.51 -15.41
C PRO A 237 25.04 -13.82 -14.84
N THR A 238 26.28 -13.83 -14.35
CA THR A 238 26.95 -15.01 -13.81
C THR A 238 26.56 -15.34 -12.37
N LYS A 239 25.84 -14.44 -11.67
CA LYS A 239 25.38 -14.66 -10.30
C LYS A 239 23.99 -15.34 -10.26
N PRO A 240 23.70 -16.12 -9.21
CA PRO A 240 22.38 -16.72 -9.02
C PRO A 240 21.30 -15.63 -8.92
N GLN A 241 20.23 -15.80 -9.70
CA GLN A 241 19.15 -14.83 -9.81
C GLN A 241 18.01 -15.20 -8.85
N TYR A 242 17.58 -14.22 -8.06
CA TYR A 242 16.49 -14.37 -7.10
C TYR A 242 15.33 -13.42 -7.45
N ARG A 243 14.12 -13.80 -7.06
CA ARG A 243 12.94 -12.93 -7.19
C ARG A 243 12.99 -11.84 -6.12
N TYR A 244 12.67 -10.61 -6.49
CA TYR A 244 12.38 -9.51 -5.57
C TYR A 244 11.11 -8.79 -6.04
N GLN A 245 10.40 -8.17 -5.10
CA GLN A 245 9.19 -7.40 -5.39
C GLN A 245 9.53 -5.90 -5.34
N ASP A 246 8.91 -5.13 -6.24
CA ASP A 246 8.96 -3.67 -6.16
C ASP A 246 7.59 -3.10 -6.50
N LEU A 247 7.20 -2.06 -5.79
CA LEU A 247 5.96 -1.30 -6.05
C LEU A 247 6.38 0.02 -6.68
N LEU A 248 5.98 0.22 -7.94
CA LEU A 248 6.29 1.46 -8.66
C LEU A 248 5.28 2.56 -8.30
N GLU A 249 5.64 3.81 -8.59
CA GLU A 249 4.73 4.97 -8.54
C GLU A 249 4.05 5.22 -7.18
N LEU A 250 4.71 4.84 -6.08
CA LEU A 250 4.26 5.22 -4.75
C LEU A 250 4.36 6.73 -4.56
N ALA A 251 3.24 7.36 -4.20
CA ALA A 251 3.26 8.73 -3.69
C ALA A 251 3.61 8.71 -2.19
N THR A 252 4.22 9.80 -1.70
CA THR A 252 4.52 9.97 -0.27
C THR A 252 3.85 11.23 0.24
N THR A 253 3.09 11.10 1.32
CA THR A 253 2.54 12.23 2.08
C THR A 253 3.33 12.41 3.37
N GLN A 254 3.54 13.67 3.78
CA GLN A 254 4.25 13.99 5.01
C GLN A 254 3.30 14.58 6.05
N LEU A 255 3.20 13.94 7.22
CA LEU A 255 2.43 14.43 8.36
C LEU A 255 3.34 15.11 9.39
N GLY A 256 2.97 16.32 9.80
CA GLY A 256 3.69 17.11 10.79
C GLY A 256 4.77 18.05 10.23
N GLY A 257 4.88 18.16 8.91
CA GLY A 257 5.85 19.05 8.25
C GLY A 257 7.27 18.81 8.75
N THR A 258 7.90 19.86 9.31
CA THR A 258 9.26 19.79 9.88
C THR A 258 9.32 19.17 11.29
N LYS A 259 8.17 18.90 11.92
CA LYS A 259 8.06 18.40 13.31
C LYS A 259 7.14 17.17 13.41
N PRO A 260 7.50 16.02 12.79
CA PRO A 260 6.69 14.80 12.81
C PRO A 260 6.39 14.27 14.23
N GLN A 261 7.24 14.58 15.21
CA GLN A 261 7.07 14.23 16.62
C GLN A 261 5.82 14.83 17.28
N ASN A 262 5.24 15.89 16.72
CA ASN A 262 4.05 16.53 17.26
C ASN A 262 2.74 15.82 16.89
N ILE A 263 2.80 14.91 15.90
CA ILE A 263 1.64 14.17 15.40
C ILE A 263 1.41 12.93 16.25
N SER A 264 2.38 12.03 16.27
CA SER A 264 2.35 10.79 17.05
C SER A 264 3.71 10.08 17.08
N LEU A 265 3.83 9.06 17.94
CA LEU A 265 5.03 8.26 18.12
C LEU A 265 5.40 7.47 16.85
N LEU A 266 4.46 6.74 16.26
CA LEU A 266 4.70 5.95 15.04
C LEU A 266 5.03 6.87 13.86
N ASN A 267 4.34 8.01 13.75
CA ASN A 267 4.64 9.03 12.74
C ASN A 267 6.09 9.52 12.86
N SER A 268 6.57 9.76 14.08
CA SER A 268 7.96 10.15 14.32
C SER A 268 8.95 9.06 13.90
N ARG A 269 8.66 7.79 14.18
CA ARG A 269 9.54 6.65 13.83
C ARG A 269 9.74 6.51 12.31
N GLN A 270 8.75 6.86 11.50
CA GLN A 270 8.86 6.87 10.03
C GLN A 270 9.30 8.24 9.44
N GLY A 271 9.63 9.22 10.28
CA GLY A 271 10.03 10.56 9.85
C GLY A 271 8.90 11.34 9.19
N GLY A 272 7.65 11.07 9.57
CA GLY A 272 6.45 11.71 9.04
C GLY A 272 5.97 11.20 7.69
N ARG A 273 6.69 10.26 7.06
CA ARG A 273 6.42 9.79 5.69
C ARG A 273 5.39 8.67 5.69
N HIS A 274 4.38 8.78 4.84
CA HIS A 274 3.38 7.73 4.62
C HIS A 274 3.27 7.46 3.13
N TYR A 275 3.29 6.19 2.73
CA TYR A 275 3.16 5.80 1.33
C TYR A 275 1.70 5.66 0.93
N LEU A 276 1.39 6.07 -0.30
CA LEU A 276 0.10 5.86 -0.95
C LEU A 276 0.29 4.96 -2.16
N LEU A 277 -0.63 4.00 -2.31
CA LEU A 277 -0.70 3.17 -3.52
C LEU A 277 -1.26 3.99 -4.68
N PRO A 278 -0.74 3.79 -5.91
CA PRO A 278 -1.33 4.40 -7.09
C PRO A 278 -2.74 3.84 -7.31
N SER A 279 -3.73 4.73 -7.29
CA SER A 279 -5.11 4.45 -7.72
C SER A 279 -5.45 5.42 -8.84
N LEU A 280 -4.72 5.28 -9.95
CA LEU A 280 -4.85 6.12 -11.14
C LEU A 280 -5.66 5.35 -12.19
N PRO A 281 -6.59 6.00 -12.90
CA PRO A 281 -7.16 5.40 -14.10
C PRO A 281 -6.06 5.20 -15.15
N PRO A 282 -6.22 4.25 -16.10
CA PRO A 282 -5.30 4.13 -17.22
C PRO A 282 -5.16 5.47 -17.96
N VAL A 283 -3.96 6.06 -17.96
CA VAL A 283 -3.69 7.33 -18.64
C VAL A 283 -3.30 7.06 -20.08
N PHE A 284 -4.21 7.34 -21.01
CA PHE A 284 -3.92 7.39 -22.45
C PHE A 284 -3.45 8.81 -22.78
N THR A 285 -2.15 9.02 -23.00
CA THR A 285 -1.65 10.33 -23.45
C THR A 285 -2.05 10.57 -24.91
N SER A 286 -3.06 11.43 -25.11
CA SER A 286 -3.62 11.81 -26.41
C SER A 286 -2.58 12.37 -27.40
N ASP A 287 -1.44 12.87 -26.90
CA ASP A 287 -0.45 13.57 -27.72
C ASP A 287 0.50 12.68 -28.54
N SER A 288 0.46 11.35 -28.42
CA SER A 288 1.48 10.48 -29.05
C SER A 288 0.97 9.39 -29.99
N ILE A 289 -0.35 9.21 -30.16
CA ILE A 289 -0.88 8.18 -31.06
C ILE A 289 -1.11 8.81 -32.44
N ARG A 290 -0.05 8.89 -33.25
CA ARG A 290 -0.14 9.21 -34.69
C ARG A 290 0.26 7.99 -35.51
N LEU A 291 -0.51 7.71 -36.56
CA LEU A 291 -0.08 6.73 -37.55
C LEU A 291 1.10 7.30 -38.35
N PRO A 292 2.21 6.55 -38.52
CA PRO A 292 3.27 6.91 -39.45
C PRO A 292 2.70 7.15 -40.85
N GLN A 293 3.17 8.14 -41.61
CA GLN A 293 2.66 8.46 -42.96
C GLN A 293 2.80 7.31 -43.97
N SER A 294 3.64 6.32 -43.66
CA SER A 294 3.83 5.09 -44.43
C SER A 294 2.88 3.95 -44.04
N ALA A 295 2.03 4.13 -43.01
CA ALA A 295 1.23 3.05 -42.46
C ALA A 295 0.01 2.73 -43.34
N GLU A 296 -0.13 1.47 -43.74
CA GLU A 296 -1.29 1.00 -44.51
C GLU A 296 -2.50 0.65 -43.62
N SER A 297 -2.28 0.39 -42.33
CA SER A 297 -3.29 -0.05 -41.36
C SER A 297 -2.79 0.16 -39.93
N LEU A 298 -3.71 0.41 -39.00
CA LEU A 298 -3.41 0.45 -37.55
C LEU A 298 -2.68 -0.80 -37.08
N PHE A 299 -3.16 -1.98 -37.51
CA PHE A 299 -2.67 -3.30 -37.11
C PHE A 299 -1.19 -3.55 -37.47
N LYS A 300 -0.67 -2.84 -38.47
CA LYS A 300 0.72 -3.00 -38.94
C LYS A 300 1.72 -2.08 -38.23
N THR A 301 1.26 -1.16 -37.38
CA THR A 301 2.15 -0.20 -36.73
C THR A 301 2.98 -0.82 -35.59
N ASN A 302 4.19 -0.29 -35.36
CA ASN A 302 5.03 -0.72 -34.24
C ASN A 302 4.36 -0.45 -32.89
N LEU A 303 3.67 0.69 -32.76
CA LEU A 303 2.89 1.03 -31.58
C LEU A 303 1.85 -0.05 -31.27
N TYR A 304 1.04 -0.43 -32.26
CA TYR A 304 0.02 -1.46 -32.10
C TYR A 304 0.64 -2.81 -31.72
N GLN A 305 1.75 -3.21 -32.36
CA GLN A 305 2.44 -4.44 -32.00
C GLN A 305 3.01 -4.45 -30.58
N TYR A 306 3.50 -3.31 -30.09
CA TYR A 306 4.00 -3.14 -28.73
C TYR A 306 2.88 -3.26 -27.69
N GLN A 307 1.78 -2.53 -27.89
CA GLN A 307 0.61 -2.58 -27.00
C GLN A 307 0.02 -3.99 -26.89
N MET A 308 0.06 -4.75 -27.99
CA MET A 308 -0.48 -6.12 -28.04
C MET A 308 0.51 -7.19 -27.55
N GLN A 309 1.73 -6.84 -27.14
CA GLN A 309 2.79 -7.82 -26.90
C GLN A 309 2.48 -8.77 -25.73
N ASP A 310 1.93 -8.24 -24.64
CA ASP A 310 1.60 -9.02 -23.44
C ASP A 310 0.39 -9.93 -23.69
N SER A 311 -0.70 -9.42 -24.26
CA SER A 311 -1.87 -10.23 -24.64
C SER A 311 -1.51 -11.31 -25.65
N LEU A 312 -0.66 -11.00 -26.65
CA LEU A 312 -0.17 -12.01 -27.59
C LEU A 312 0.68 -13.08 -26.89
N ARG A 313 1.49 -12.72 -25.89
CA ARG A 313 2.27 -13.70 -25.11
C ARG A 313 1.35 -14.60 -24.31
N GLU A 314 0.34 -14.03 -23.65
CA GLU A 314 -0.64 -14.76 -22.86
C GLU A 314 -1.49 -15.69 -23.73
N LEU A 315 -2.05 -15.17 -24.83
CA LEU A 315 -2.82 -15.95 -25.79
C LEU A 315 -1.98 -17.09 -26.38
N THR A 316 -0.71 -16.83 -26.72
CA THR A 316 0.21 -17.89 -27.18
C THR A 316 0.38 -18.96 -26.10
N ASN A 317 0.56 -18.59 -24.84
CA ASN A 317 0.72 -19.56 -23.76
C ASN A 317 -0.55 -20.40 -23.53
N ILE A 318 -1.73 -19.80 -23.61
CA ILE A 318 -3.01 -20.52 -23.53
C ILE A 318 -3.10 -21.52 -24.69
N ILE A 319 -2.82 -21.08 -25.91
CA ILE A 319 -2.84 -21.94 -27.10
C ILE A 319 -1.85 -23.11 -26.96
N THR A 320 -0.62 -22.87 -26.52
CA THR A 320 0.38 -23.94 -26.39
C THR A 320 0.05 -24.92 -25.29
N GLN A 321 -0.58 -24.48 -24.20
CA GLN A 321 -1.08 -25.36 -23.13
C GLN A 321 -2.27 -26.21 -23.58
N THR A 322 -3.13 -25.67 -24.45
CA THR A 322 -4.32 -26.38 -24.96
C THR A 322 -4.03 -27.39 -26.06
N THR A 323 -2.83 -27.33 -26.65
CA THR A 323 -2.45 -28.15 -27.81
C THR A 323 -1.31 -29.10 -27.45
N PHE A 324 -1.65 -30.31 -26.98
CA PHE A 324 -0.67 -31.36 -26.69
C PHE A 324 -0.77 -32.46 -27.77
N ASN A 325 0.33 -32.77 -28.44
CA ASN A 325 0.39 -33.80 -29.51
C ASN A 325 -0.71 -33.64 -30.60
N GLY A 326 -1.07 -32.42 -30.97
CA GLY A 326 -2.06 -32.15 -32.04
C GLY A 326 -3.52 -32.42 -31.67
N LYS A 327 -3.84 -32.64 -30.38
CA LYS A 327 -5.21 -32.73 -29.88
C LYS A 327 -5.54 -31.52 -29.01
N THR A 328 -6.60 -30.80 -29.37
CA THR A 328 -7.16 -29.71 -28.57
C THR A 328 -7.89 -30.27 -27.37
N VAL A 329 -7.47 -29.90 -26.15
CA VAL A 329 -8.19 -30.26 -24.93
C VAL A 329 -9.41 -29.33 -24.78
N ASN A 330 -10.61 -29.88 -24.88
CA ASN A 330 -11.85 -29.12 -24.74
C ASN A 330 -12.13 -28.78 -23.27
N ASN A 331 -11.51 -27.71 -22.77
CA ASN A 331 -11.74 -27.19 -21.42
C ASN A 331 -12.47 -25.84 -21.51
N LYS A 332 -13.61 -25.71 -20.83
CA LYS A 332 -14.39 -24.47 -20.78
C LYS A 332 -13.57 -23.31 -20.19
N ALA A 333 -12.89 -23.52 -19.06
CA ALA A 333 -12.11 -22.47 -18.39
C ALA A 333 -11.02 -21.89 -19.31
N LEU A 334 -10.39 -22.74 -20.15
CA LEU A 334 -9.37 -22.28 -21.10
C LEU A 334 -9.96 -21.51 -22.28
N ARG A 335 -11.17 -21.86 -22.73
CA ARG A 335 -11.91 -21.08 -23.74
C ARG A 335 -12.31 -19.72 -23.18
N ASP A 336 -12.83 -19.69 -21.96
CA ASP A 336 -13.20 -18.44 -21.27
C ASP A 336 -11.95 -17.55 -21.06
N SER A 337 -10.80 -18.12 -20.66
CA SER A 337 -9.54 -17.35 -20.58
C SER A 337 -9.06 -16.83 -21.93
N ARG A 338 -9.17 -17.63 -22.99
CA ARG A 338 -8.80 -17.22 -24.36
C ARG A 338 -9.67 -16.06 -24.85
N ASP A 339 -10.97 -16.15 -24.60
CA ASP A 339 -11.93 -15.12 -25.00
C ASP A 339 -11.73 -13.84 -24.17
N ALA A 340 -11.44 -13.94 -22.87
CA ALA A 340 -11.09 -12.76 -22.04
C ALA A 340 -9.82 -12.03 -22.53
N VAL A 341 -8.80 -12.78 -22.96
CA VAL A 341 -7.59 -12.18 -23.55
C VAL A 341 -7.91 -11.52 -24.91
N LEU A 342 -8.78 -12.15 -25.71
CA LEU A 342 -9.24 -11.58 -26.97
C LEU A 342 -10.01 -10.27 -26.74
N ASP A 343 -10.92 -10.23 -25.76
CA ASP A 343 -11.68 -9.05 -25.40
C ASP A 343 -10.74 -7.91 -24.98
N THR A 344 -9.72 -8.21 -24.17
CA THR A 344 -8.67 -7.24 -23.79
C THR A 344 -7.95 -6.67 -25.02
N MET A 345 -7.66 -7.51 -26.03
CA MET A 345 -7.03 -7.06 -27.28
C MET A 345 -7.98 -6.19 -28.12
N ILE A 346 -9.27 -6.52 -28.14
CA ILE A 346 -10.31 -5.73 -28.82
C ILE A 346 -10.44 -4.35 -28.14
N ASP A 347 -10.58 -4.31 -26.81
CA ASP A 347 -10.68 -3.08 -26.03
C ASP A 347 -9.47 -2.17 -26.26
N THR A 348 -8.26 -2.74 -26.19
CA THR A 348 -7.02 -2.00 -26.46
C THR A 348 -7.00 -1.45 -27.89
N THR A 349 -7.55 -2.20 -28.85
CA THR A 349 -7.67 -1.75 -30.24
C THR A 349 -8.62 -0.57 -30.37
N PHE A 350 -9.78 -0.61 -29.71
CA PHE A 350 -10.75 0.48 -29.73
C PHE A 350 -10.27 1.71 -28.99
N LEU A 351 -9.52 1.56 -27.89
CA LEU A 351 -8.85 2.69 -27.23
C LEU A 351 -7.88 3.40 -28.17
N LEU A 352 -7.08 2.67 -28.94
CA LEU A 352 -6.21 3.25 -29.97
C LEU A 352 -7.01 3.90 -31.11
N ALA A 353 -8.13 3.28 -31.52
CA ALA A 353 -9.01 3.85 -32.54
C ALA A 353 -9.64 5.16 -32.06
N LEU A 354 -10.19 5.21 -30.84
CA LEU A 354 -10.75 6.42 -30.23
C LEU A 354 -9.72 7.56 -30.18
N ALA A 355 -8.48 7.26 -29.79
CA ALA A 355 -7.41 8.24 -29.79
C ALA A 355 -7.12 8.82 -31.19
N LEU A 356 -7.23 8.01 -32.24
CA LEU A 356 -7.09 8.46 -33.63
C LEU A 356 -8.34 9.22 -34.13
N GLN A 357 -9.53 8.81 -33.72
CA GLN A 357 -10.80 9.46 -34.07
C GLN A 357 -10.96 10.84 -33.40
N ALA A 358 -10.31 11.04 -32.25
CA ALA A 358 -10.26 12.33 -31.55
C ALA A 358 -9.37 13.38 -32.24
N GLN A 359 -8.62 13.02 -33.28
CA GLN A 359 -7.83 13.98 -34.06
C GLN A 359 -8.73 14.90 -34.89
N THR A 360 -8.13 15.97 -35.44
CA THR A 360 -8.83 16.91 -36.32
C THR A 360 -9.48 16.17 -37.49
N ALA A 361 -10.77 16.41 -37.73
CA ALA A 361 -11.51 15.81 -38.82
C ALA A 361 -10.78 15.94 -40.17
N GLY A 362 -10.68 14.83 -40.91
CA GLY A 362 -9.98 14.81 -42.20
C GLY A 362 -8.46 14.63 -42.12
N TRP A 363 -7.90 14.29 -40.95
CA TRP A 363 -6.46 13.98 -40.80
C TRP A 363 -5.99 12.90 -41.78
N SER A 364 -6.88 11.99 -42.20
CA SER A 364 -6.57 10.91 -43.13
C SER A 364 -6.49 11.32 -44.61
N LYS A 365 -6.84 12.57 -44.97
CA LYS A 365 -6.92 13.07 -46.36
C LYS A 365 -5.59 12.87 -47.11
N ASN A 366 -4.48 13.23 -46.48
CA ASN A 366 -3.14 13.19 -47.08
C ASN A 366 -2.40 11.85 -46.88
N HIS A 367 -2.99 10.93 -46.11
CA HIS A 367 -2.38 9.65 -45.78
C HIS A 367 -2.60 8.63 -46.91
N LYS A 368 -1.83 8.71 -47.99
CA LYS A 368 -2.03 7.89 -49.21
C LYS A 368 -1.96 6.37 -48.98
N PRO A 369 -1.01 5.84 -48.18
CA PRO A 369 -0.88 4.38 -47.98
C PRO A 369 -2.01 3.74 -47.19
N LEU A 370 -2.69 4.50 -46.32
CA LEU A 370 -3.74 3.98 -45.45
C LEU A 370 -4.93 3.48 -46.28
N LYS A 371 -5.30 2.21 -46.09
CA LYS A 371 -6.42 1.57 -46.78
C LYS A 371 -7.74 2.33 -46.55
N LYS A 372 -8.67 2.26 -47.51
CA LYS A 372 -9.89 3.08 -47.48
C LYS A 372 -10.79 2.74 -46.30
N GLU A 373 -10.98 1.46 -46.02
CA GLU A 373 -11.72 0.93 -44.89
C GLU A 373 -11.12 1.35 -43.53
N GLN A 374 -9.79 1.46 -43.44
CA GLN A 374 -9.12 2.00 -42.25
C GLN A 374 -9.42 3.50 -42.08
N LYS A 375 -9.53 4.26 -43.18
CA LYS A 375 -9.98 5.66 -43.13
C LYS A 375 -11.43 5.78 -42.69
N PHE A 376 -12.32 4.94 -43.22
CA PHE A 376 -13.74 4.92 -42.84
C PHE A 376 -13.97 4.65 -41.35
N TRP A 377 -13.07 3.87 -40.75
CA TRP A 377 -13.10 3.54 -39.32
C TRP A 377 -12.41 4.61 -38.45
N LEU A 378 -11.19 5.05 -38.81
CA LEU A 378 -10.34 5.86 -37.94
C LEU A 378 -10.51 7.39 -38.10
N ASP A 379 -11.18 7.85 -39.17
CA ASP A 379 -11.48 9.28 -39.42
C ASP A 379 -13.00 9.46 -39.71
N PRO A 380 -13.88 9.13 -38.75
CA PRO A 380 -15.32 9.06 -38.95
C PRO A 380 -15.96 10.45 -39.17
N TYR A 381 -15.36 11.50 -38.62
CA TYR A 381 -15.85 12.88 -38.68
C TYR A 381 -15.45 13.62 -39.96
N ARG A 382 -14.84 12.92 -40.92
CA ARG A 382 -14.47 13.49 -42.22
C ARG A 382 -15.69 13.83 -43.07
N ASP A 383 -15.70 15.06 -43.60
CA ASP A 383 -16.85 15.71 -44.20
C ASP A 383 -16.94 15.64 -45.74
N ASP A 384 -16.01 14.96 -46.41
CA ASP A 384 -16.02 14.92 -47.88
C ASP A 384 -17.22 14.10 -48.41
N GLU A 385 -18.07 14.70 -49.26
CA GLU A 385 -19.28 14.06 -49.79
C GLU A 385 -19.00 12.72 -50.49
N LYS A 386 -17.91 12.65 -51.27
CA LYS A 386 -17.46 11.42 -51.93
C LYS A 386 -17.03 10.34 -50.94
N PHE A 387 -16.43 10.73 -49.81
CA PHE A 387 -15.99 9.82 -48.77
C PHE A 387 -17.18 9.24 -48.01
N LEU A 388 -18.16 10.08 -47.65
CA LEU A 388 -19.39 9.65 -46.98
C LEU A 388 -20.20 8.67 -47.83
N LYS A 389 -20.38 8.95 -49.13
CA LYS A 389 -21.06 8.03 -50.06
C LYS A 389 -20.34 6.68 -50.16
N GLN A 390 -19.01 6.69 -50.23
CA GLN A 390 -18.23 5.44 -50.28
C GLN A 390 -18.28 4.66 -48.96
N ARG A 391 -18.27 5.37 -47.82
CA ARG A 391 -18.39 4.76 -46.48
C ARG A 391 -19.71 4.01 -46.30
N GLN A 392 -20.80 4.51 -46.89
CA GLN A 392 -22.11 3.86 -46.83
C GLN A 392 -22.25 2.67 -47.79
N GLN A 393 -21.50 2.66 -48.90
CA GLN A 393 -21.58 1.60 -49.91
C GLN A 393 -20.69 0.39 -49.60
N ILE A 394 -19.59 0.61 -48.86
CA ILE A 394 -18.60 -0.42 -48.57
C ILE A 394 -18.84 -0.97 -47.17
N ASP A 395 -18.90 -2.29 -47.04
CA ASP A 395 -18.95 -2.99 -45.76
C ASP A 395 -17.57 -2.97 -45.07
N TRP A 396 -17.18 -1.76 -44.64
CA TRP A 396 -15.86 -1.51 -44.08
C TRP A 396 -15.69 -2.19 -42.72
N GLN A 397 -16.76 -2.40 -41.96
CA GLN A 397 -16.71 -3.08 -40.66
C GLN A 397 -16.22 -4.53 -40.81
N ASN A 398 -16.79 -5.29 -41.75
CA ASN A 398 -16.34 -6.64 -42.05
C ASN A 398 -14.89 -6.69 -42.55
N LEU A 399 -14.49 -5.72 -43.37
CA LEU A 399 -13.11 -5.62 -43.87
C LEU A 399 -12.10 -5.30 -42.76
N ILE A 400 -12.47 -4.48 -41.77
CA ILE A 400 -11.62 -4.21 -40.60
C ILE A 400 -11.53 -5.44 -39.70
N ALA A 401 -12.64 -6.12 -39.43
CA ALA A 401 -12.66 -7.35 -38.63
C ALA A 401 -11.81 -8.45 -39.28
N GLU A 402 -11.87 -8.60 -40.61
CA GLU A 402 -11.02 -9.54 -41.34
C GLU A 402 -9.53 -9.16 -41.24
N GLN A 403 -9.21 -7.87 -41.32
CA GLN A 403 -7.84 -7.38 -41.16
C GLN A 403 -7.29 -7.67 -39.77
N PHE A 404 -8.08 -7.45 -38.72
CA PHE A 404 -7.72 -7.80 -37.34
C PHE A 404 -7.46 -9.30 -37.21
N ALA A 405 -8.40 -10.14 -37.64
CA ALA A 405 -8.27 -11.60 -37.54
C ALA A 405 -7.06 -12.14 -38.31
N THR A 406 -6.81 -11.59 -39.51
CA THR A 406 -5.65 -11.96 -40.33
C THR A 406 -4.34 -11.53 -39.67
N TRP A 407 -4.30 -10.32 -39.09
CA TRP A 407 -3.13 -9.88 -38.33
C TRP A 407 -2.87 -10.76 -37.11
N LEU A 408 -3.90 -11.08 -36.33
CA LEU A 408 -3.78 -11.88 -35.11
C LEU A 408 -3.25 -13.28 -35.41
N ASN A 409 -3.84 -13.97 -36.40
CA ASN A 409 -3.34 -15.28 -36.83
C ASN A 409 -1.87 -15.23 -37.25
N ASN A 410 -1.49 -14.29 -38.12
CA ASN A 410 -0.10 -14.13 -38.56
C ASN A 410 0.85 -13.83 -37.39
N ALA A 411 0.40 -13.04 -36.40
CA ALA A 411 1.20 -12.68 -35.24
C ALA A 411 1.42 -13.88 -34.29
N LEU A 412 0.42 -14.76 -34.17
CA LEU A 412 0.50 -15.99 -33.39
C LEU A 412 1.35 -17.05 -34.11
N GLU A 413 1.15 -17.27 -35.42
CA GLU A 413 1.95 -18.19 -36.23
C GLU A 413 3.45 -17.87 -36.13
N LYS A 414 3.82 -16.59 -36.30
CA LYS A 414 5.22 -16.15 -36.15
C LYS A 414 5.79 -16.41 -34.76
N ARG A 415 4.97 -16.30 -33.70
CA ARG A 415 5.41 -16.57 -32.31
C ARG A 415 5.60 -18.05 -32.07
N LEU A 416 4.68 -18.89 -32.54
CA LEU A 416 4.75 -20.35 -32.45
C LEU A 416 5.97 -20.90 -33.22
N GLN A 417 6.20 -20.42 -34.44
CA GLN A 417 7.40 -20.76 -35.22
C GLN A 417 8.70 -20.43 -34.47
N LYS A 418 8.79 -19.25 -33.86
CA LYS A 418 9.97 -18.84 -33.07
C LYS A 418 10.21 -19.73 -31.84
N ARG A 419 9.18 -20.31 -31.24
CA ARG A 419 9.29 -21.21 -30.08
C ARG A 419 9.69 -22.63 -30.46
N LYS A 420 9.85 -22.95 -31.75
CA LYS A 420 10.07 -24.32 -32.29
C LYS A 420 9.00 -25.34 -31.86
N GLU A 421 7.87 -24.86 -31.34
CA GLU A 421 6.72 -25.67 -30.98
C GLU A 421 6.06 -26.11 -32.30
N HIS A 422 6.28 -27.35 -32.69
CA HIS A 422 5.63 -27.95 -33.86
C HIS A 422 4.20 -28.28 -33.49
N ILE A 423 3.36 -27.27 -33.34
CA ILE A 423 1.92 -27.49 -33.30
C ILE A 423 1.53 -27.89 -34.73
N LYS A 424 1.38 -29.20 -34.97
CA LYS A 424 0.86 -29.80 -36.22
C LYS A 424 -0.66 -29.57 -36.39
N GLY A 425 -1.14 -28.42 -35.94
CA GLY A 425 -2.50 -27.95 -36.15
C GLY A 425 -2.39 -26.47 -36.49
N ASP A 426 -2.70 -26.13 -37.74
CA ASP A 426 -2.78 -24.74 -38.16
C ASP A 426 -3.66 -23.96 -37.18
N LEU A 427 -3.30 -22.71 -36.89
CA LEU A 427 -4.29 -21.71 -36.48
C LEU A 427 -5.26 -21.57 -37.66
N GLY A 428 -6.24 -22.47 -37.69
CA GLY A 428 -7.01 -22.75 -38.87
C GLY A 428 -8.02 -21.66 -39.19
N LEU A 429 -8.80 -21.94 -40.23
CA LEU A 429 -9.98 -21.15 -40.57
C LEU A 429 -10.98 -21.00 -39.39
N PRO A 430 -11.18 -21.98 -38.48
CA PRO A 430 -12.09 -21.82 -37.34
C PRO A 430 -11.63 -20.73 -36.37
N GLU A 431 -10.36 -20.69 -36.00
CA GLU A 431 -9.79 -19.68 -35.10
C GLU A 431 -9.86 -18.30 -35.75
N LYS A 432 -9.47 -18.19 -37.03
CA LYS A 432 -9.58 -16.93 -37.78
C LYS A 432 -11.02 -16.39 -37.75
N ARG A 433 -12.01 -17.26 -37.98
CA ARG A 433 -13.43 -16.89 -37.95
C ARG A 433 -13.89 -16.48 -36.56
N HIS A 434 -13.40 -17.15 -35.51
CA HIS A 434 -13.69 -16.77 -34.13
C HIS A 434 -13.21 -15.35 -33.83
N TRP A 435 -11.94 -15.04 -34.13
CA TRP A 435 -11.39 -13.69 -33.94
C TRP A 435 -12.14 -12.63 -34.74
N GLN A 436 -12.48 -12.94 -36.00
CA GLN A 436 -13.21 -12.04 -36.87
C GLN A 436 -14.62 -11.77 -36.34
N THR A 437 -15.32 -12.80 -35.88
CA THR A 437 -16.69 -12.68 -35.37
C THR A 437 -16.73 -11.87 -34.07
N ALA A 438 -15.83 -12.16 -33.14
CA ALA A 438 -15.71 -11.41 -31.89
C ALA A 438 -15.42 -9.91 -32.15
N PHE A 439 -14.41 -9.62 -32.99
CA PHE A 439 -14.07 -8.24 -33.34
C PHE A 439 -15.21 -7.53 -34.06
N LEU A 440 -15.89 -8.21 -35.00
CA LEU A 440 -17.01 -7.63 -35.74
C LEU A 440 -18.18 -7.27 -34.83
N ASN A 441 -18.55 -8.16 -33.91
CA ASN A 441 -19.64 -7.90 -32.96
C ASN A 441 -19.30 -6.67 -32.10
N ALA A 442 -18.11 -6.66 -31.51
CA ALA A 442 -17.65 -5.53 -30.72
C ALA A 442 -17.55 -4.23 -31.55
N LEU A 443 -17.17 -4.31 -32.82
CA LEU A 443 -17.08 -3.13 -33.71
C LEU A 443 -18.46 -2.58 -34.07
N LYS A 444 -19.49 -3.42 -34.16
CA LYS A 444 -20.88 -2.98 -34.37
C LYS A 444 -21.38 -2.26 -33.13
N ASP A 445 -21.19 -2.85 -31.95
CA ASP A 445 -21.55 -2.24 -30.67
C ASP A 445 -20.82 -0.91 -30.42
N PHE A 446 -19.59 -0.78 -30.93
CA PHE A 446 -18.78 0.43 -30.86
C PHE A 446 -19.18 1.53 -31.88
N ALA A 447 -19.80 1.14 -33.00
CA ALA A 447 -20.12 2.05 -34.11
C ALA A 447 -21.58 2.55 -34.08
N GLU A 448 -22.44 1.92 -33.28
CA GLU A 448 -23.72 2.47 -32.81
C GLU A 448 -23.48 3.56 -31.76
#